data_AF-A0A376VK19-F1
#
_entry.id   AF-A0A376VK19-F1
#
_cell.length_a   1.000
_cell.length_b   1.000
_cell.length_c   1.000
_cell.angle_alpha   90.00
_cell.angle_beta   90.00
_cell.angle_gamma   90.00
#
_symmetry.space_group_name_H-M   'P 1'
#
loop_
_entity.id
_entity.type
_entity.pdbx_description
1 polymer ?
#
loop_
_entity_poly.entity_id
_entity_poly.type
_entity_poly.pdbx_seq_one_letter_code
_entity_poly.pdbx_strand_id
1 'polypeptide(L)'
;MVEGFRAAIAGSPVRIVDIALGDNDIEIQRNLLQEMLERHPEIDVVAGTAIAAEAAMGEGRNLKTPLTVVSFYLSHQVYRGLKRGRVIMAASDQMVWQGNWRLSRPSGNYRGNRCLIMSAHRF
;
A
#
# COMPACT_ATOMS: atom_id res chain seq x y z
N MET A 1 10.99 -7.23 0.55
CA MET A 1 9.67 -6.71 0.13
C MET A 1 9.79 -5.93 -1.17
N VAL A 2 10.62 -4.87 -1.24
CA VAL A 2 10.81 -4.08 -2.48
C VAL A 2 11.34 -4.90 -3.67
N GLU A 3 12.35 -5.75 -3.47
CA GLU A 3 12.85 -6.62 -4.56
C GLU A 3 11.86 -7.67 -5.02
N GLY A 4 11.16 -8.34 -4.09
CA GLY A 4 10.12 -9.31 -4.45
C GLY A 4 8.98 -8.66 -5.23
N PHE A 5 8.66 -7.41 -4.89
CA PHE A 5 7.64 -6.64 -5.59
C PHE A 5 8.11 -6.17 -6.97
N ARG A 6 9.36 -5.71 -7.09
CA ARG A 6 10.00 -5.40 -8.39
C ARG A 6 10.04 -6.61 -9.31
N ALA A 7 10.36 -7.78 -8.77
CA ALA A 7 10.36 -9.03 -9.53
C ALA A 7 8.93 -9.42 -9.99
N ALA A 8 7.92 -9.23 -9.14
CA ALA A 8 6.53 -9.52 -9.48
C ALA A 8 5.96 -8.59 -10.57
N ILE A 9 6.48 -7.37 -10.69
CA ILE A 9 6.08 -6.39 -11.70
C ILE A 9 6.87 -6.52 -13.01
N ALA A 10 8.03 -7.19 -13.00
CA ALA A 10 8.87 -7.35 -14.17
C ALA A 10 8.09 -8.03 -15.32
N GLY A 11 7.72 -7.26 -16.34
CA GLY A 11 6.91 -7.71 -17.48
C GLY A 11 5.46 -7.20 -17.51
N SER A 12 5.03 -6.43 -16.51
CA SER A 12 3.73 -5.74 -16.50
C SER A 12 3.87 -4.28 -16.96
N PRO A 13 2.79 -3.62 -17.43
CA PRO A 13 2.82 -2.20 -17.84
C PRO A 13 2.95 -1.22 -16.66
N VAL A 14 3.14 -1.71 -15.44
CA VAL A 14 3.28 -0.91 -14.23
C VAL A 14 4.74 -0.49 -14.05
N ARG A 15 4.99 0.81 -13.91
CA ARG A 15 6.31 1.38 -13.66
C ARG A 15 6.37 1.97 -12.25
N ILE A 16 7.39 1.57 -11.49
CA ILE A 16 7.67 2.21 -10.20
C ILE A 16 8.32 3.56 -10.48
N VAL A 17 7.62 4.65 -10.13
CA VAL A 17 8.08 6.03 -10.39
C VAL A 17 8.94 6.53 -9.22
N ASP A 18 8.46 6.34 -8.00
CA ASP A 18 9.19 6.72 -6.80
C ASP A 18 8.86 5.78 -5.62
N ILE A 19 9.72 5.74 -4.62
CA ILE A 19 9.56 4.93 -3.40
C ILE A 19 9.77 5.84 -2.19
N ALA A 20 8.68 6.22 -1.53
CA ALA A 20 8.73 6.97 -0.29
C ALA A 20 8.79 6.04 0.94
N LEU A 21 9.71 6.35 1.87
CA LEU A 21 9.83 5.70 3.16
C LEU A 21 9.45 6.71 4.24
N GLY A 22 8.55 6.31 5.13
CA GLY A 22 8.10 7.14 6.24
C GLY A 22 7.60 6.28 7.39
N ASP A 23 7.45 6.90 8.55
CA ASP A 23 6.93 6.24 9.74
C ASP A 23 5.47 5.84 9.59
N ASN A 24 5.00 4.96 10.49
CA ASN A 24 3.62 4.46 10.54
C ASN A 24 2.63 5.48 11.12
N ASP A 25 2.84 6.77 10.86
CA ASP A 25 1.92 7.84 11.24
C ASP A 25 1.08 8.26 10.02
N ILE A 26 -0.23 8.38 10.21
CA ILE A 26 -1.15 8.70 9.11
C ILE A 26 -0.93 10.10 8.55
N GLU A 27 -0.52 11.07 9.37
CA GLU A 27 -0.25 12.43 8.91
C GLU A 27 1.04 12.48 8.10
N ILE A 28 2.09 11.79 8.55
CA ILE A 28 3.36 11.69 7.83
C ILE A 28 3.13 10.99 6.48
N GLN A 29 2.39 9.87 6.46
CA GLN A 29 2.08 9.16 5.22
C GLN A 29 1.23 10.01 4.26
N ARG A 30 0.30 10.83 4.77
CA ARG A 30 -0.49 11.75 3.96
C ARG A 30 0.38 12.82 3.31
N ASN A 31 1.25 13.46 4.10
CA ASN A 31 2.13 14.51 3.59
C ASN A 31 3.10 13.96 2.53
N LEU A 32 3.69 12.79 2.79
CA LEU A 32 4.54 12.10 1.80
C LEU A 32 3.77 11.78 0.52
N LEU A 33 2.53 11.28 0.64
CA LEU A 33 1.71 11.00 -0.52
C LEU A 33 1.40 12.28 -1.33
N GLN A 34 1.06 13.38 -0.68
CA GLN A 34 0.81 14.65 -1.35
C GLN A 34 2.05 15.15 -2.08
N GLU A 35 3.22 15.14 -1.44
CA GLU A 35 4.49 15.52 -2.08
C GLU A 35 4.78 14.67 -3.33
N MET A 36 4.48 13.37 -3.29
CA MET A 36 4.64 12.48 -4.43
C MET A 36 3.66 12.77 -5.56
N LEU A 37 2.38 13.03 -5.24
CA LEU A 37 1.37 13.39 -6.23
C LEU A 37 1.66 14.75 -6.88
N GLU A 38 2.25 15.70 -6.14
CA GLU A 38 2.71 16.98 -6.67
C GLU A 38 3.91 16.82 -7.58
N ARG A 39 4.89 15.98 -7.20
CA ARG A 39 6.09 15.70 -8.01
C ARG A 39 5.77 14.90 -9.27
N HIS A 40 4.78 14.02 -9.20
CA HIS A 40 4.43 13.06 -10.24
C HIS A 40 2.91 13.05 -10.49
N PRO A 41 2.37 14.08 -11.18
CA PRO A 41 0.94 14.18 -11.46
C PRO A 41 0.42 13.08 -12.40
N GLU A 42 1.32 12.32 -13.05
CA GLU A 42 1.00 11.18 -13.92
C GLU A 42 0.67 9.88 -13.17
N ILE A 43 0.82 9.86 -11.84
CA ILE A 43 0.57 8.67 -11.03
C ILE A 43 -0.93 8.42 -10.86
N ASP A 44 -1.36 7.18 -11.12
CA ASP A 44 -2.73 6.71 -11.01
C ASP A 44 -2.88 5.52 -10.05
N VAL A 45 -1.78 4.96 -9.54
CA VAL A 45 -1.74 3.85 -8.59
C VAL A 45 -0.96 4.25 -7.33
N VAL A 46 -1.35 3.70 -6.18
CA VAL A 46 -0.53 3.76 -4.96
C VAL A 46 -0.55 2.38 -4.35
N ALA A 47 0.62 1.79 -4.13
CA ALA A 47 0.73 0.64 -3.24
C ALA A 47 1.34 1.05 -1.91
N GLY A 48 1.23 0.22 -0.89
CA GLY A 48 1.81 0.57 0.40
C GLY A 48 1.38 -0.27 1.56
N THR A 49 1.83 0.11 2.76
CA THR A 49 1.32 -0.46 4.01
C THR A 49 -0.17 -0.11 4.19
N ALA A 50 -0.81 -0.73 5.17
CA ALA A 50 -2.22 -0.45 5.45
C ALA A 50 -2.50 1.04 5.75
N ILE A 51 -1.57 1.72 6.43
CA ILE A 51 -1.70 3.14 6.81
C ILE A 51 -1.53 4.04 5.59
N ALA A 52 -0.58 3.72 4.70
CA ALA A 52 -0.41 4.45 3.45
C ALA A 52 -1.62 4.29 2.52
N ALA A 53 -2.18 3.08 2.44
CA ALA A 53 -3.42 2.83 1.70
C ALA A 53 -4.61 3.62 2.30
N GLU A 54 -4.65 3.74 3.63
CA GLU A 54 -5.66 4.56 4.31
C GLU A 54 -5.53 6.05 4.00
N ALA A 55 -4.31 6.59 4.05
CA ALA A 55 -4.02 7.96 3.62
C ALA A 55 -4.43 8.19 2.16
N ALA A 56 -4.08 7.26 1.25
CA ALA A 56 -4.43 7.32 -0.16
C ALA A 56 -5.95 7.28 -0.42
N MET A 57 -6.70 6.49 0.34
CA MET A 57 -8.17 6.51 0.28
C MET A 57 -8.78 7.84 0.75
N GLY A 58 -8.08 8.58 1.61
CA GLY A 58 -8.46 9.93 2.04
C GLY A 58 -8.25 10.95 0.92
N GLU A 59 -7.04 10.99 0.36
CA GLU A 59 -6.65 11.93 -0.70
C GLU A 59 -7.38 11.68 -2.02
N GLY A 60 -7.66 10.41 -2.34
CA GLY A 60 -8.40 10.00 -3.53
C GLY A 60 -9.78 10.66 -3.70
N ARG A 61 -10.35 11.24 -2.64
CA ARG A 61 -11.64 11.97 -2.72
C ARG A 61 -11.53 13.33 -3.38
N ASN A 62 -10.36 13.96 -3.34
CA ASN A 62 -10.14 15.31 -3.82
C ASN A 62 -9.51 15.36 -5.23
N LEU A 63 -9.13 14.20 -5.77
CA LEU A 63 -8.49 14.08 -7.09
C LEU A 63 -9.54 14.01 -8.21
N LYS A 64 -9.25 14.66 -9.34
CA LYS A 64 -10.10 14.60 -10.56
C LYS A 64 -10.11 13.21 -11.19
N THR A 65 -9.00 12.49 -11.07
CA THR A 65 -8.82 11.11 -11.53
C THR A 65 -8.83 10.16 -10.33
N PRO A 66 -9.57 9.04 -10.40
CA PRO A 66 -9.65 8.10 -9.29
C PRO A 66 -8.29 7.39 -9.11
N LEU A 67 -7.72 7.55 -7.92
CA LEU A 67 -6.48 6.88 -7.53
C LEU A 67 -6.75 5.41 -7.20
N THR A 68 -6.00 4.52 -7.82
CA THR A 68 -6.10 3.08 -7.59
C THR A 68 -5.21 2.70 -6.41
N VAL A 69 -5.80 2.18 -5.33
CA VAL A 69 -5.06 1.84 -4.11
C VAL A 69 -4.85 0.34 -3.98
N VAL A 70 -3.61 -0.06 -3.66
CA VAL A 70 -3.18 -1.43 -3.36
C VAL A 70 -2.54 -1.43 -1.97
N SER A 71 -2.79 -2.47 -1.17
CA SER A 71 -2.14 -2.60 0.14
C SER A 71 -1.36 -3.92 0.29
N PHE A 72 -0.22 -3.86 0.95
CA PHE A 72 0.56 -5.05 1.33
C PHE A 72 0.05 -5.71 2.61
N TYR A 73 -0.89 -5.08 3.31
CA TYR A 73 -1.46 -5.62 4.54
C TYR A 73 -2.97 -5.42 4.57
N LEU A 74 -3.69 -6.45 5.02
CA LEU A 74 -5.13 -6.37 5.24
C LEU A 74 -5.40 -5.81 6.64
N SER A 75 -5.72 -4.52 6.74
CA SER A 75 -6.32 -3.94 7.95
C SER A 75 -7.84 -3.85 7.83
N HIS A 76 -8.52 -3.59 8.95
CA HIS A 76 -9.97 -3.36 8.95
C HIS A 76 -10.39 -2.20 8.04
N GLN A 77 -9.60 -1.13 8.00
CA GLN A 77 -9.89 0.02 7.13
C GLN A 77 -9.68 -0.32 5.66
N VAL A 78 -8.63 -1.06 5.34
CA VAL A 78 -8.36 -1.57 3.98
C VAL A 78 -9.47 -2.54 3.54
N TYR A 79 -9.96 -3.40 4.44
CA TYR A 79 -11.09 -4.30 4.17
C TYR A 79 -12.38 -3.54 3.85
N ARG A 80 -12.68 -2.46 4.59
CA ARG A 80 -13.79 -1.55 4.27
C ARG A 80 -13.58 -0.87 2.91
N GLY A 81 -12.34 -0.51 2.59
CA GLY A 81 -11.93 0.03 1.29
C GLY A 81 -12.20 -0.94 0.14
N LEU A 82 -11.84 -2.21 0.30
CA LEU A 82 -12.10 -3.30 -0.65
C LEU A 82 -13.60 -3.46 -0.90
N LYS A 83 -14.42 -3.52 0.16
CA LYS A 83 -15.89 -3.63 0.03
C LYS A 83 -16.53 -2.45 -0.70
N ARG A 84 -15.90 -1.28 -0.65
CA ARG A 84 -16.39 -0.06 -1.30
C ARG A 84 -15.77 0.18 -2.67
N GLY A 85 -14.95 -0.74 -3.18
CA GLY A 85 -14.25 -0.60 -4.46
C GLY A 85 -13.19 0.50 -4.50
N ARG A 86 -12.72 0.98 -3.33
CA ARG A 86 -11.68 2.02 -3.23
C ARG A 86 -10.26 1.46 -3.19
N VAL A 87 -10.15 0.21 -2.80
CA VAL A 87 -8.91 -0.58 -2.81
C VAL A 87 -9.17 -1.74 -3.74
N ILE A 88 -8.28 -2.00 -4.69
CA ILE A 88 -8.45 -3.07 -5.68
C ILE A 88 -7.83 -4.40 -5.21
N MET A 89 -6.84 -4.33 -4.32
CA MET A 89 -6.13 -5.50 -3.81
C MET A 89 -5.54 -5.20 -2.43
N ALA A 90 -5.59 -6.19 -1.54
CA ALA A 90 -4.78 -6.21 -0.33
C ALA A 90 -4.15 -7.59 -0.14
N ALA A 91 -2.86 -7.65 0.20
CA ALA A 91 -2.24 -8.89 0.64
C ALA A 91 -2.67 -9.18 2.09
N SER A 92 -3.23 -10.37 2.32
CA SER A 92 -3.58 -10.87 3.66
C SER A 92 -2.56 -11.93 4.05
N ASP A 93 -1.89 -11.69 5.16
CA ASP A 93 -0.98 -12.63 5.80
C ASP A 93 -1.73 -13.66 6.67
N GLN A 94 -3.07 -13.60 6.74
CA GLN A 94 -3.87 -14.46 7.62
C GLN A 94 -3.40 -14.39 9.08
N MET A 95 -3.11 -13.19 9.58
CA MET A 95 -2.64 -12.92 10.94
C MET A 95 -3.40 -13.65 12.07
N VAL A 96 -4.71 -13.89 11.94
CA VAL A 96 -5.52 -14.65 12.91
C VAL A 96 -5.08 -16.12 12.97
N TRP A 97 -4.87 -16.73 11.80
CA TRP A 97 -4.35 -18.09 11.72
C TRP A 97 -2.91 -18.14 12.23
N GLN A 98 -2.06 -17.17 11.85
CA GLN A 98 -0.70 -17.08 12.37
C GLN A 98 -0.65 -16.96 13.90
N GLY A 99 -1.56 -16.20 14.52
CA GLY A 99 -1.67 -16.10 15.99
C GLY A 99 -2.05 -17.42 16.64
N ASN A 100 -2.98 -18.17 16.03
CA ASN A 100 -3.34 -19.51 16.46
C ASN A 100 -2.16 -20.50 16.37
N TRP A 101 -1.36 -20.41 15.30
CA TRP A 101 -0.11 -21.18 15.20
C TRP A 101 0.93 -20.75 16.24
N ARG A 102 1.01 -19.45 16.58
CA ARG A 102 2.03 -18.89 17.48
C ARG A 102 1.86 -19.29 18.95
N LEU A 103 0.63 -19.58 19.38
CA LEU A 103 0.38 -20.17 20.71
C LEU A 103 1.05 -21.54 20.90
N SER A 104 1.48 -22.21 19.82
CA SER A 104 2.11 -23.52 19.88
C SER A 104 3.66 -23.54 19.90
N ARG A 105 4.37 -22.41 19.74
CA ARG A 105 5.86 -22.37 19.68
C ARG A 105 6.50 -21.08 20.23
N PRO A 106 7.70 -21.12 20.86
CA PRO A 106 8.38 -19.92 21.36
C PRO A 106 9.02 -19.12 20.21
N SER A 107 8.98 -17.79 20.32
CA SER A 107 9.18 -16.82 19.23
C SER A 107 10.59 -16.23 19.08
N GLY A 108 11.03 -16.08 17.82
CA GLY A 108 12.05 -15.12 17.38
C GLY A 108 11.47 -13.78 16.89
N ASN A 109 12.30 -12.74 16.92
CA ASN A 109 11.98 -11.31 16.79
C ASN A 109 11.76 -10.84 15.33
N TYR A 110 10.84 -9.90 15.06
CA TYR A 110 10.52 -9.36 13.72
C TYR A 110 10.62 -7.82 13.65
N ARG A 111 11.28 -7.27 12.61
CA ARG A 111 11.51 -5.82 12.37
C ARG A 111 10.78 -5.30 11.11
N GLY A 112 10.11 -4.14 11.24
CA GLY A 112 9.94 -3.01 10.28
C GLY A 112 9.22 -3.20 8.93
N ASN A 113 8.15 -2.42 8.68
CA ASN A 113 7.38 -2.41 7.42
C ASN A 113 7.76 -1.25 6.47
N ARG A 114 7.60 -1.45 5.15
CA ARG A 114 7.95 -0.52 4.05
C ARG A 114 6.73 -0.18 3.17
N CYS A 115 6.68 1.04 2.63
CA CYS A 115 5.67 1.52 1.66
C CYS A 115 6.26 1.60 0.23
N LEU A 116 5.45 1.47 -0.84
CA LEU A 116 5.90 1.48 -2.25
C LEU A 116 4.87 2.13 -3.16
N ILE A 117 5.16 3.27 -3.79
CA ILE A 117 4.23 3.97 -4.69
C ILE A 117 4.49 3.55 -6.15
N MET A 118 3.48 3.52 -7.02
CA MET A 118 3.58 2.97 -8.40
C MET A 118 2.77 3.80 -9.39
N SER A 119 3.19 3.91 -10.64
CA SER A 119 2.34 4.39 -11.74
C SER A 119 2.00 3.20 -12.65
N ALA A 120 0.74 3.06 -13.05
CA ALA A 120 0.36 2.14 -14.11
C ALA A 120 -0.03 2.94 -15.35
N HIS A 121 0.50 2.60 -16.52
CA HIS A 121 -0.12 3.10 -17.75
C HIS A 121 -1.39 2.29 -18.00
N ARG A 122 -2.55 2.89 -17.77
CA ARG A 122 -3.86 2.39 -18.19
C ARG A 122 -3.88 2.30 -19.72
N PHE A 123 -4.06 1.09 -20.27
CA PHE A 123 -4.54 0.89 -21.64
C PHE A 123 -6.05 1.11 -21.69
#